data_AF-A0A7Y6ZC89-F1
#
_entry.id   AF-A0A7Y6ZC89-F1
#
_cell.length_a   1.000
_cell.length_b   1.000
_cell.length_c   1.000
_cell.angle_alpha   90.00
_cell.angle_beta   90.00
_cell.angle_gamma   90.00
#
_symmetry.space_group_name_H-M   'P 1'
#
loop_
_entity.id
_entity.type
_entity.pdbx_description
1 polymer ?
#
loop_
_entity_poly.entity_id
_entity_poly.type
_entity_poly.pdbx_seq_one_letter_code
_entity_poly.pdbx_strand_id
1 'polypeptide(L)' 'MQPKHLPLYLDTEGAAKVLGLSRSSLEKFRHFRKKDGPPYVIFGRSAVRYHTPTLLEWAEARTVQIDEGNV' A
#
# COMPACT_ATOMS: atom_id res chain seq x y z
N MET A 1 -21.91 -9.80 9.71
CA MET A 1 -20.85 -9.38 8.77
C MET A 1 -19.51 -9.72 9.43
N GLN A 2 -18.73 -10.66 8.87
CA GLN A 2 -17.44 -11.02 9.49
C GLN A 2 -16.46 -9.85 9.29
N PRO A 3 -15.75 -9.37 10.33
CA PRO A 3 -14.69 -8.39 10.14
C PRO A 3 -13.63 -9.05 9.25
N LYS A 4 -13.40 -8.48 8.06
CA LYS A 4 -12.36 -8.96 7.14
C LYS A 4 -11.02 -8.79 7.85
N HIS A 5 -10.53 -9.85 8.46
CA HIS A 5 -9.18 -9.89 8.99
C HIS A 5 -8.25 -9.83 7.77
N LEU A 6 -7.71 -8.65 7.48
CA LEU A 6 -6.73 -8.51 6.41
C LEU A 6 -5.53 -9.41 6.76
N PRO A 7 -4.96 -10.13 5.77
CA PRO A 7 -3.76 -10.91 6.02
C PRO A 7 -2.63 -9.99 6.49
N LEU A 8 -1.73 -10.51 7.32
CA LEU A 8 -0.58 -9.75 7.85
C LEU A 8 0.33 -9.22 6.73
N TYR A 9 0.39 -9.95 5.62
CA TYR A 9 1.10 -9.54 4.41
C TYR A 9 0.20 -9.61 3.18
N LEU A 10 0.28 -8.57 2.35
CA LEU A 10 -0.40 -8.47 1.06
C LEU A 10 0.60 -8.62 -0.08
N ASP A 11 0.18 -9.18 -1.21
CA ASP A 11 0.91 -9.00 -2.47
C ASP A 11 0.68 -7.59 -3.04
N THR A 12 1.29 -7.30 -4.19
CA THR A 12 1.14 -6.00 -4.84
C THR A 12 -0.32 -5.69 -5.22
N GLU A 13 -1.11 -6.70 -5.59
CA GLU A 13 -2.49 -6.48 -6.00
C GLU A 13 -3.39 -6.18 -4.80
N GLY A 14 -3.23 -6.93 -3.71
CA GLY A 14 -3.91 -6.68 -2.44
C GLY A 14 -3.56 -5.32 -1.86
N ALA A 15 -2.27 -4.96 -1.87
CA ALA A 15 -1.82 -3.65 -1.43
C ALA A 15 -2.39 -2.52 -2.28
N ALA A 16 -2.45 -2.70 -3.61
CA ALA A 16 -3.04 -1.73 -4.53
C ALA A 16 -4.52 -1.48 -4.21
N LYS A 17 -5.29 -2.55 -4.00
CA LYS A 17 -6.72 -2.48 -3.64
C LYS A 17 -6.93 -1.78 -2.30
N VAL A 18 -6.11 -2.08 -1.29
CA VAL A 18 -6.20 -1.45 0.04
C VAL A 18 -5.88 0.04 -0.03
N LEU A 19 -4.89 0.43 -0.82
CA LEU A 19 -4.47 1.83 -0.97
C LEU A 19 -5.34 2.63 -1.97
N GLY A 20 -6.26 1.99 -2.70
CA GLY A 20 -6.99 2.64 -3.79
C GLY A 20 -6.08 3.06 -4.96
N LEU A 21 -4.90 2.45 -5.09
CA LEU A 21 -3.92 2.75 -6.13
C LEU A 21 -3.96 1.69 -7.24
N SER A 22 -3.44 2.04 -8.42
CA SER A 22 -3.17 1.03 -9.45
C SER A 22 -1.92 0.23 -9.11
N ARG A 23 -1.88 -1.03 -9.55
CA ARG A 23 -0.68 -1.89 -9.45
C ARG A 23 0.55 -1.23 -10.06
N SER A 24 0.39 -0.59 -11.22
CA SER A 24 1.48 0.09 -11.93
C SER A 24 2.02 1.28 -11.14
N SER A 25 1.20 1.98 -10.36
CA SER A 25 1.64 3.01 -9.44
C SER A 25 2.54 2.43 -8.34
N LEU A 26 2.16 1.30 -7.73
CA LEU A 26 3.01 0.62 -6.74
C LEU A 26 4.33 0.11 -7.34
N GLU A 27 4.30 -0.43 -8.55
CA GLU A 27 5.51 -0.84 -9.28
C GLU A 27 6.44 0.36 -9.53
N LYS A 28 5.89 1.52 -9.92
CA LYS A 28 6.67 2.75 -10.08
C LYS A 28 7.30 3.22 -8.77
N PHE A 29 6.55 3.20 -7.66
CA PHE A 29 7.11 3.60 -6.35
C PHE A 29 8.35 2.77 -5.98
N ARG A 30 8.31 1.46 -6.23
CA ARG A 30 9.46 0.56 -6.01
C ARG A 30 10.57 0.80 -7.01
N HIS A 31 10.24 0.92 -8.29
CA HIS A 31 11.21 1.06 -9.37
C HIS A 31 12.04 2.35 -9.23
N PHE A 32 11.37 3.48 -8.95
CA PHE A 32 12.03 4.76 -8.75
C PHE A 32 12.64 4.93 -7.35
N ARG A 33 12.56 3.89 -6.49
CA ARG A 33 13.04 3.89 -5.10
C ARG A 33 12.69 5.19 -4.37
N LYS A 34 11.45 5.67 -4.54
CA LYS A 34 10.99 6.87 -3.83
C LYS A 34 11.17 6.60 -2.33
N LYS A 35 11.95 7.44 -1.64
CA LYS A 35 12.13 7.35 -0.19
C LYS A 35 10.78 7.34 0.54
N ASP A 36 9.78 7.97 -0.07
CA ASP A 36 8.42 8.09 0.47
C ASP A 36 7.45 7.04 -0.11
N GLY A 37 7.95 5.98 -0.77
CA GLY A 37 7.12 4.91 -1.30
C GLY A 37 6.59 3.96 -0.21
N PRO A 38 5.54 3.17 -0.51
CA PRO A 38 4.95 2.25 0.45
C PRO A 38 5.96 1.17 0.87
N PRO A 39 6.05 0.87 2.18
CA PRO A 39 7.03 -0.08 2.71
C PRO A 39 6.74 -1.47 2.19
N TYR A 40 7.75 -2.12 1.64
CA TYR A 40 7.66 -3.47 1.12
C TYR A 40 8.84 -4.32 1.60
N VAL A 41 8.62 -5.62 1.63
CA VAL A 41 9.62 -6.63 1.94
C VAL A 41 9.69 -7.64 0.81
N ILE A 42 10.86 -8.22 0.58
CA ILE A 42 11.06 -9.26 -0.43
C ILE A 42 11.17 -10.60 0.30
N PHE A 43 10.26 -11.51 0.02
CA PHE A 43 10.30 -12.89 0.49
C PHE A 43 11.02 -13.76 -0.53
N GLY A 44 12.05 -14.50 -0.08
CA GLY A 44 12.82 -15.40 -0.93
C GLY A 44 13.53 -14.68 -2.08
N ARG A 45 13.47 -15.25 -3.29
CA ARG A 45 14.23 -14.72 -4.45
C ARG A 45 13.67 -13.42 -5.01
N SER A 46 12.35 -13.20 -5.01
CA SER A 46 11.75 -12.01 -5.65
C SER A 46 10.29 -11.72 -5.27
N ALA A 47 9.71 -12.38 -4.28
CA ALA A 47 8.29 -12.18 -3.97
C ALA A 47 8.09 -10.90 -3.15
N VAL A 48 7.57 -9.84 -3.78
CA VAL A 48 7.26 -8.58 -3.09
C VAL A 48 6.00 -8.73 -2.25
N ARG A 49 6.12 -8.42 -0.96
CA ARG A 49 5.01 -8.40 -0.01
C ARG A 49 4.98 -7.08 0.76
N TYR A 50 3.78 -6.70 1.18
CA TYR A 50 3.52 -5.49 1.94
C TYR A 50 3.02 -5.87 3.32
N HIS A 51 3.69 -5.40 4.37
CA HIS A 51 3.23 -5.62 5.74
C HIS A 51 2.01 -4.72 5.98
N THR A 52 0.84 -5.33 6.22
CA THR A 52 -0.44 -4.62 6.21
C THR A 52 -0.53 -3.48 7.23
N PRO A 53 -0.16 -3.66 8.51
CA PRO A 53 -0.19 -2.56 9.48
C PRO A 53 0.65 -1.36 9.04
N THR A 54 1.91 -1.59 8.67
CA THR A 54 2.82 -0.51 8.26
C THR A 54 2.42 0.12 6.93
N LEU A 55 1.79 -0.65 6.03
CA LEU A 55 1.23 -0.13 4.78
C LEU A 55 0.09 0.85 5.05
N LEU A 56 -0.78 0.52 6.02
CA LEU A 56 -1.89 1.39 6.43
C LEU A 56 -1.38 2.64 7.14
N GLU A 57 -0.42 2.51 8.07
CA GLU A 57 0.23 3.65 8.71
C GLU A 57 0.89 4.59 7.68
N TRP A 58 1.55 4.02 6.68
CA TRP A 58 2.14 4.76 5.56
C TRP A 58 1.09 5.53 4.76
N ALA A 59 -0.08 4.93 4.55
CA ALA A 59 -1.19 5.52 3.82
C ALA A 59 -1.82 6.65 4.62
N GLU A 60 -2.08 6.43 5.92
CA GLU A 60 -2.63 7.41 6.84
C GLU A 60 -1.74 8.66 6.91
N ALA A 61 -0.42 8.49 6.99
CA ALA A 61 0.54 9.59 6.97
C ALA A 61 0.54 10.42 5.66
N ARG A 62 -0.06 9.91 4.57
CA ARG A 62 -0.13 10.55 3.25
C ARG A 62 -1.53 10.99 2.84
N THR A 63 -2.56 10.46 3.50
CA THR A 63 -3.91 11.01 3.50
C THR A 63 -3.91 12.29 4.33
N VAL A 64 -3.21 13.31 3.84
CA VAL A 64 -3.52 14.69 4.24
C VAL A 64 -4.84 15.00 3.55
N GLN A 65 -5.86 15.23 4.39
CA GLN A 65 -7.27 15.40 4.06
C GLN A 65 -7.47 16.09 2.70
N ILE A 66 -8.07 15.36 1.74
CA ILE A 66 -8.92 16.02 0.76
C ILE A 66 -10.13 16.45 1.57
N ASP A 67 -10.16 17.73 1.95
CA ASP A 67 -11.38 18.44 2.30
C ASP A 67 -12.41 18.07 1.23
N GLU A 68 -13.52 17.47 1.64
CA GLU A 68 -14.69 17.24 0.79
C GLU A 68 -15.37 18.58 0.52
N GLY A 69 -14.61 19.54 0.00
CA GLY A 69 -15.04 20.79 -0.55
C GLY A 69 -15.03 20.66 -2.07
N ASN A 70 -16.11 20.12 -2.63
CA ASN A 70 -16.49 20.48 -3.98
C ASN A 70 -18.01 20.61 -4.11
N VAL A 71 -18.36 21.89 -4.22
CA VAL A 71 -19.60 22.58 -4.60
C VAL A 71 -20.48 21.87 -5.64
#